data_AF-A0A3M1FWW4-F1
#
_entry.id   AF-A0A3M1FWW4-F1
#
_cell.length_a   1.000
_cell.length_b   1.000
_cell.length_c   1.000
_cell.angle_alpha   90.00
_cell.angle_beta   90.00
_cell.angle_gamma   90.00
#
_symmetry.space_group_name_H-M   'P 1'
#
loop_
_entity.id
_entity.type
_entity.pdbx_description
1 polymer ?
#
loop_
_entity_poly.entity_id
_entity_poly.type
_entity_poly.pdbx_seq_one_letter_code
_entity_poly.pdbx_strand_id
1 'polypeptide(L)'
;GPWEFAKSDNRALLDQEAIAVDRLDLPKLGNPKLGQIVEIGGRRVRIGAVTNGARGFQGTLVFANLELTREIAKVPAGRYSAILVRFRPGVDKTNVIEKMRKILRNCSVYSSEELSSLTQRYYLSNTGIGGSFGFSTVIAVLIGVVIITLTMYSSVLNRQRDFAVIRALGARKGDIVLIVLTQAFLISLMGILLGFLLLSFLFRATLNSAIPSYYPTFIPPIHALLTILFSLFGSFFALRKALKAEPASVFH
;
A
#
# COMPACT_ATOMS: atom_id res chain seq x y z
N GLY A 1 -14.78 -5.75 9.19
CA GLY A 1 -14.17 -5.97 10.54
C GLY A 1 -14.82 -7.16 11.23
N PRO A 2 -14.43 -7.58 12.46
CA PRO A 2 -14.97 -8.81 13.07
C PRO A 2 -16.49 -8.79 13.32
N TRP A 3 -17.07 -7.59 13.32
CA TRP A 3 -18.49 -7.35 13.51
C TRP A 3 -19.27 -7.19 12.19
N GLU A 4 -18.59 -7.25 11.05
CA GLU A 4 -19.23 -7.25 9.72
C GLU A 4 -19.34 -8.69 9.22
N PHE A 5 -20.55 -9.23 9.22
CA PHE A 5 -20.80 -10.63 8.86
C PHE A 5 -21.20 -10.75 7.39
N ALA A 6 -20.53 -11.63 6.66
CA ALA A 6 -20.98 -12.10 5.35
C ALA A 6 -22.07 -13.17 5.47
N LYS A 7 -22.01 -13.98 6.54
CA LYS A 7 -23.01 -15.01 6.88
C LYS A 7 -23.16 -15.07 8.40
N SER A 8 -24.41 -15.22 8.87
CA SER A 8 -24.80 -15.23 10.29
C SER A 8 -24.74 -13.85 10.97
N ASP A 9 -24.74 -13.81 12.31
CA ASP A 9 -24.75 -12.60 13.13
C ASP A 9 -23.86 -12.73 14.39
N ASN A 10 -23.88 -11.71 15.24
CA ASN A 10 -23.11 -11.66 16.50
C ASN A 10 -23.44 -12.80 17.47
N ARG A 11 -24.60 -13.46 17.36
CA ARG A 11 -25.00 -14.51 18.31
C ARG A 11 -24.09 -15.73 18.19
N ALA A 12 -23.49 -15.94 17.03
CA ALA A 12 -22.47 -16.97 16.84
C ALA A 12 -21.25 -16.79 17.76
N LEU A 13 -20.93 -15.56 18.18
CA LEU A 13 -19.83 -15.29 19.12
C LEU A 13 -20.22 -15.54 20.58
N LEU A 14 -21.50 -15.72 20.87
CA LEU A 14 -22.02 -16.05 22.21
C LEU A 14 -22.13 -17.56 22.43
N ASP A 15 -22.11 -18.34 21.35
CA ASP A 15 -22.11 -19.80 21.40
C ASP A 15 -20.78 -20.31 21.98
N GLN A 16 -20.84 -21.31 22.85
CA GLN A 16 -19.69 -21.84 23.56
C GLN A 16 -18.74 -22.66 22.66
N GLU A 17 -19.25 -23.19 21.54
CA GLU A 17 -18.50 -24.07 20.65
C GLU A 17 -18.30 -23.49 19.25
N ALA A 18 -18.82 -22.28 19.00
CA ALA A 18 -18.77 -21.67 17.68
C ALA A 18 -17.68 -20.60 17.54
N ILE A 19 -17.14 -20.51 16.33
CA ILE A 19 -16.16 -19.51 15.94
C ILE A 19 -16.65 -18.70 14.73
N ALA A 20 -16.12 -17.50 14.59
CA ALA A 20 -16.23 -16.68 13.40
C ALA A 20 -14.85 -16.48 12.76
N VAL A 21 -14.77 -16.63 11.44
CA VAL A 21 -13.53 -16.46 10.66
C VAL A 21 -13.81 -15.64 9.41
N ASP A 22 -12.81 -14.94 8.88
CA ASP A 22 -12.99 -14.19 7.64
C ASP A 22 -13.16 -15.12 6.43
N ARG A 23 -14.00 -14.72 5.48
CA ARG A 23 -14.23 -15.48 4.23
C ARG A 23 -12.94 -15.87 3.50
N LEU A 24 -11.90 -15.03 3.55
CA LEU A 24 -10.63 -15.28 2.88
C LEU A 24 -9.73 -16.26 3.62
N ASP A 25 -10.02 -16.53 4.89
CA ASP A 25 -9.27 -17.48 5.71
C ASP A 25 -9.92 -18.88 5.74
N LEU A 26 -11.16 -19.03 5.24
CA LEU A 26 -11.82 -20.34 5.12
C LEU A 26 -11.00 -21.40 4.36
N PRO A 27 -10.28 -21.08 3.26
CA PRO A 27 -9.44 -22.06 2.57
C PRO A 27 -8.35 -22.65 3.46
N LYS A 28 -7.83 -21.88 4.42
CA LYS A 28 -6.82 -22.35 5.38
C LYS A 28 -7.38 -23.37 6.37
N LEU A 29 -8.70 -23.44 6.51
CA LEU A 29 -9.42 -24.41 7.34
C LEU A 29 -10.05 -25.55 6.52
N GLY A 30 -9.69 -25.69 5.24
CA GLY A 30 -10.26 -26.72 4.37
C GLY A 30 -11.62 -26.37 3.76
N ASN A 31 -11.95 -25.08 3.62
CA ASN A 31 -13.21 -24.57 3.08
C ASN A 31 -14.48 -25.13 3.76
N PRO A 32 -14.58 -25.04 5.10
CA PRO A 32 -15.73 -25.57 5.82
C PRO A 32 -17.00 -24.77 5.52
N LYS A 33 -18.14 -25.46 5.46
CA LYS A 33 -19.45 -24.83 5.37
C LYS A 33 -19.86 -24.25 6.72
N LEU A 34 -20.80 -23.29 6.71
CA LEU A 34 -21.42 -22.80 7.94
C LEU A 34 -22.06 -23.98 8.69
N GLY A 35 -21.83 -24.06 10.00
CA GLY A 35 -22.28 -25.16 10.85
C GLY A 35 -21.37 -26.40 10.84
N GLN A 36 -20.37 -26.48 9.95
CA GLN A 36 -19.42 -27.59 9.94
C GLN A 36 -18.44 -27.48 11.11
N ILE A 37 -18.02 -28.63 11.63
CA ILE A 37 -17.02 -28.75 12.69
C ILE A 37 -15.63 -28.84 12.06
N VAL A 38 -14.71 -28.02 12.58
CA VAL A 38 -13.28 -28.04 12.27
C VAL A 38 -12.48 -28.17 13.55
N GLU A 39 -11.19 -28.47 13.45
CA GLU A 39 -10.30 -28.53 14.60
C GLU A 39 -9.35 -27.33 14.61
N ILE A 40 -9.30 -26.62 15.73
CA ILE A 40 -8.36 -25.51 15.95
C ILE A 40 -7.72 -25.70 17.33
N GLY A 41 -6.38 -25.73 17.37
CA GLY A 41 -5.64 -25.85 18.63
C GLY A 41 -5.94 -27.12 19.43
N GLY A 42 -6.36 -28.21 18.78
CA GLY A 42 -6.76 -29.46 19.44
C GLY A 42 -8.20 -29.49 19.97
N ARG A 43 -9.01 -28.46 19.68
CA ARG A 43 -10.45 -28.42 20.03
C ARG A 43 -11.30 -28.48 18.77
N ARG A 44 -12.36 -29.30 18.82
CA ARG A 44 -13.40 -29.32 17.79
C ARG A 44 -14.30 -28.11 17.98
N VAL A 45 -14.41 -27.28 16.96
CA VAL A 45 -15.18 -26.03 16.97
C VAL A 45 -16.05 -25.94 15.73
N ARG A 46 -17.19 -25.28 15.84
CA ARG A 46 -18.15 -25.13 14.75
C ARG A 46 -17.98 -23.77 14.06
N ILE A 47 -18.05 -23.73 12.74
CA ILE A 47 -18.10 -22.47 11.99
C ILE A 47 -19.49 -21.84 12.20
N GLY A 48 -19.62 -20.94 13.18
CA GLY A 48 -20.88 -20.29 13.53
C GLY A 48 -21.17 -19.05 12.70
N ALA A 49 -20.12 -18.40 12.20
CA ALA A 49 -20.22 -17.18 11.42
C ALA A 49 -19.06 -17.02 10.44
N VAL A 50 -19.30 -16.28 9.36
CA VAL A 50 -18.25 -15.87 8.42
C VAL A 50 -18.25 -14.35 8.35
N THR A 51 -17.11 -13.76 8.71
CA THR A 51 -16.91 -12.31 8.71
C THR A 51 -16.39 -11.81 7.37
N ASN A 52 -16.48 -10.51 7.14
CA ASN A 52 -15.95 -9.82 5.98
C ASN A 52 -15.02 -8.68 6.41
N GLY A 53 -13.79 -8.69 5.91
CA GLY A 53 -12.81 -7.64 6.19
C GLY A 53 -12.18 -7.74 7.58
N ALA A 54 -12.24 -8.89 8.25
CA ALA A 54 -11.52 -9.16 9.49
C ALA A 54 -10.15 -9.81 9.17
N ARG A 55 -9.33 -9.12 8.37
CA ARG A 55 -8.10 -9.66 7.80
C ARG A 55 -6.91 -9.47 8.74
N GLY A 56 -6.15 -10.53 8.98
CA GLY A 56 -4.82 -10.46 9.61
C GLY A 56 -3.72 -10.19 8.58
N PHE A 57 -2.63 -9.53 8.99
CA PHE A 57 -1.50 -9.22 8.11
C PHE A 57 -0.58 -10.43 7.86
N GLN A 58 -0.43 -11.34 8.83
CA GLN A 58 0.40 -12.55 8.73
C GLN A 58 -0.20 -13.79 9.39
N GLY A 59 -1.51 -13.78 9.68
CA GLY A 59 -2.17 -14.90 10.36
C GLY A 59 -3.67 -14.89 10.13
N THR A 60 -4.29 -16.05 10.38
CA THR A 60 -5.74 -16.19 10.40
C THR A 60 -6.30 -15.59 11.67
N LEU A 61 -7.25 -14.67 11.55
CA LEU A 61 -7.96 -14.15 12.71
C LEU A 61 -9.21 -14.99 12.96
N VAL A 62 -9.30 -15.58 14.14
CA VAL A 62 -10.45 -16.35 14.62
C VAL A 62 -11.06 -15.59 15.79
N PHE A 63 -12.37 -15.42 15.77
CA PHE A 63 -13.14 -14.77 16.83
C PHE A 63 -14.06 -15.79 17.48
N ALA A 64 -14.12 -15.79 18.80
CA ALA A 64 -14.99 -16.64 19.57
C ALA A 64 -15.35 -15.97 20.90
N ASN A 65 -16.16 -16.62 21.72
CA ASN A 65 -16.31 -16.21 23.10
C ASN A 65 -14.96 -16.30 23.85
N LEU A 66 -14.87 -15.58 24.96
CA LEU A 66 -13.63 -15.45 25.72
C LEU A 66 -13.11 -16.78 26.28
N GLU A 67 -14.02 -17.66 26.71
CA GLU A 67 -13.68 -18.93 27.34
C GLU A 67 -13.10 -19.92 26.32
N LEU A 68 -13.77 -20.08 25.18
CA LEU A 68 -13.28 -20.90 24.07
C LEU A 68 -11.94 -20.39 23.54
N THR A 69 -11.80 -19.05 23.39
CA THR A 69 -10.52 -18.45 22.97
C THR A 69 -9.40 -18.78 23.95
N ARG A 70 -9.68 -18.70 25.26
CA ARG A 70 -8.73 -19.01 26.33
C ARG A 70 -8.28 -20.46 26.30
N GLU A 71 -9.22 -21.39 26.13
CA GLU A 71 -8.94 -22.82 26.01
C GLU A 71 -8.08 -23.15 24.79
N ILE A 72 -8.47 -22.64 23.60
CA ILE A 72 -7.73 -22.87 22.35
C ILE A 72 -6.32 -22.29 22.44
N ALA A 73 -6.18 -21.07 22.96
CA ALA A 73 -4.89 -20.40 23.10
C ALA A 73 -4.08 -20.89 24.32
N LYS A 74 -4.64 -21.79 25.15
CA LYS A 74 -4.03 -22.32 26.38
C LYS A 74 -3.56 -21.21 27.34
N VAL A 75 -4.36 -20.16 27.48
CA VAL A 75 -4.04 -19.01 28.34
C VAL A 75 -4.64 -19.23 29.75
N PRO A 76 -3.88 -19.02 30.84
CA PRO A 76 -4.42 -19.11 32.20
C PRO A 76 -5.58 -18.15 32.46
N ALA A 77 -6.49 -18.53 33.38
CA ALA A 77 -7.57 -17.64 33.81
C ALA A 77 -7.01 -16.30 34.34
N GLY A 78 -7.70 -15.20 34.03
CA GLY A 78 -7.30 -13.86 34.46
C GLY A 78 -6.15 -13.22 33.69
N ARG A 79 -5.59 -13.87 32.67
CA ARG A 79 -4.59 -13.26 31.78
C ARG A 79 -5.23 -12.83 30.46
N TYR A 80 -5.01 -11.56 30.11
CA TYR A 80 -5.51 -10.95 28.88
C TYR A 80 -4.38 -10.22 28.17
N SER A 81 -4.31 -10.34 26.84
CA SER A 81 -3.30 -9.63 26.05
C SER A 81 -3.65 -8.15 25.84
N ALA A 82 -4.94 -7.84 25.69
CA ALA A 82 -5.42 -6.47 25.50
C ALA A 82 -6.88 -6.35 25.93
N ILE A 83 -7.28 -5.16 26.37
CA ILE A 83 -8.66 -4.80 26.67
C ILE A 83 -9.05 -3.66 25.73
N LEU A 84 -10.07 -3.88 24.91
CA LEU A 84 -10.59 -2.87 23.99
C LEU A 84 -11.66 -2.04 24.71
N VAL A 85 -11.49 -0.73 24.70
CA VAL A 85 -12.44 0.22 25.29
C VAL A 85 -13.06 1.06 24.18
N ARG A 86 -14.40 1.04 24.10
CA ARG A 86 -15.16 1.87 23.17
C ARG A 86 -15.84 2.99 23.94
N PHE A 87 -15.51 4.23 23.62
CA PHE A 87 -16.15 5.41 24.20
C PHE A 87 -17.53 5.65 23.58
N ARG A 88 -18.44 6.20 24.38
CA ARG A 88 -19.72 6.73 23.90
C ARG A 88 -19.48 7.97 23.02
N PRO A 89 -20.39 8.31 22.10
CA PRO A 89 -20.31 9.55 21.34
C PRO A 89 -20.22 10.78 22.26
N GLY A 90 -19.49 11.83 21.83
CA GLY A 90 -19.36 13.09 22.58
C GLY A 90 -18.33 13.09 23.72
N VAL A 91 -17.65 11.98 23.99
CA VAL A 91 -16.58 11.92 24.99
C VAL A 91 -15.28 12.47 24.43
N ASP A 92 -14.61 13.34 25.19
CA ASP A 92 -13.23 13.74 24.93
C ASP A 92 -12.28 12.56 25.19
N LYS A 93 -11.96 11.84 24.10
CA LYS A 93 -11.13 10.64 24.13
C LYS A 93 -9.73 10.93 24.68
N THR A 94 -9.15 12.08 24.34
CA THR A 94 -7.77 12.43 24.70
C THR A 94 -7.65 12.58 26.20
N ASN A 95 -8.56 13.35 26.81
CA ASN A 95 -8.60 13.55 28.26
C ASN A 95 -8.82 12.24 29.03
N VAL A 96 -9.73 11.37 28.54
CA VAL A 96 -9.98 10.07 29.17
C VAL A 96 -8.77 9.15 29.06
N ILE A 97 -8.11 9.08 27.91
CA ILE A 97 -6.90 8.27 27.72
C ILE A 97 -5.79 8.72 28.68
N GLU A 98 -5.58 10.03 28.83
CA GLU A 98 -4.59 10.56 29.79
C GLU A 98 -4.94 10.20 31.23
N LYS A 99 -6.21 10.30 31.63
CA LYS A 99 -6.66 9.85 32.95
C LYS A 99 -6.43 8.35 33.15
N MET A 100 -6.74 7.53 32.16
CA MET A 100 -6.52 6.09 32.21
C MET A 100 -5.03 5.76 32.37
N ARG A 101 -4.12 6.47 31.68
CA ARG A 101 -2.67 6.31 31.85
C ARG A 101 -2.20 6.61 33.28
N LYS A 102 -2.81 7.61 33.94
CA LYS A 102 -2.47 7.98 35.32
C LYS A 102 -2.93 6.94 36.34
N ILE A 103 -4.09 6.32 36.11
CA ILE A 103 -4.69 5.30 36.98
C ILE A 103 -4.02 3.93 36.76
N LEU A 104 -3.86 3.52 35.50
CA LEU A 104 -3.36 2.20 35.10
C LEU A 104 -1.84 2.24 34.88
N ARG A 105 -1.07 2.57 35.91
CA ARG A 105 0.40 2.75 35.79
C ARG A 105 1.15 1.48 35.34
N ASN A 106 0.57 0.31 35.59
CA ASN A 106 1.16 -0.98 35.23
C ASN A 106 0.68 -1.49 33.86
N CYS A 107 -0.07 -0.69 33.10
CA CYS A 107 -0.59 -1.09 31.79
C CYS A 107 -0.32 0.00 30.75
N SER A 108 0.04 -0.43 29.54
CA SER A 108 0.17 0.48 28.42
C SER A 108 -1.21 0.83 27.85
N VAL A 109 -1.58 2.11 27.88
CA VAL A 109 -2.84 2.61 27.35
C VAL A 109 -2.57 3.40 26.07
N TYR A 110 -3.06 2.87 24.95
CA TYR A 110 -2.88 3.45 23.62
C TYR A 110 -4.23 3.86 23.00
N SER A 111 -4.25 4.98 22.28
CA SER A 111 -5.34 5.28 21.35
C SER A 111 -5.30 4.33 20.15
N SER A 112 -6.38 4.28 19.37
CA SER A 112 -6.40 3.48 18.14
C SER A 112 -5.36 3.95 17.11
N GLU A 113 -5.16 5.27 17.01
CA GLU A 113 -4.18 5.91 16.11
C GLU A 113 -2.74 5.63 16.57
N GLU A 114 -2.47 5.72 17.86
CA GLU A 114 -1.16 5.42 18.44
C GLU A 114 -0.81 3.94 18.28
N LEU A 115 -1.75 3.04 18.60
CA LEU A 115 -1.56 1.60 18.44
C LEU A 115 -1.30 1.24 16.97
N SER A 116 -2.09 1.80 16.05
CA SER A 116 -1.88 1.62 14.60
C SER A 116 -0.48 2.07 14.19
N SER A 117 -0.06 3.25 14.66
CA SER A 117 1.26 3.80 14.35
C SER A 117 2.40 2.98 14.96
N LEU A 118 2.21 2.40 16.15
CA LEU A 118 3.17 1.50 16.79
C LEU A 118 3.29 0.18 16.03
N THR A 119 2.16 -0.43 15.66
CA THR A 119 2.12 -1.66 14.87
C THR A 119 2.78 -1.47 13.51
N GLN A 120 2.48 -0.38 12.80
CA GLN A 120 3.12 -0.08 11.51
C GLN A 120 4.64 0.05 11.65
N ARG A 121 5.12 0.82 12.64
CA ARG A 121 6.56 0.96 12.90
C ARG A 121 7.23 -0.37 13.24
N TYR A 122 6.59 -1.21 14.05
CA TYR A 122 7.11 -2.54 14.36
C TYR A 122 7.29 -3.39 13.09
N TYR A 123 6.29 -3.45 12.20
CA TYR A 123 6.44 -4.20 10.95
C TYR A 123 7.46 -3.59 9.99
N LEU A 124 7.58 -2.26 9.93
CA LEU A 124 8.55 -1.62 9.05
C LEU A 124 10.00 -1.77 9.56
N SER A 125 10.22 -1.70 10.86
CA SER A 125 11.56 -1.65 11.45
C SER A 125 12.06 -2.97 12.02
N ASN A 126 11.17 -3.87 12.48
CA ASN A 126 11.57 -5.06 13.23
C ASN A 126 11.38 -6.38 12.48
N THR A 127 10.51 -6.45 11.46
CA THR A 127 10.25 -7.71 10.73
C THR A 127 10.98 -7.83 9.39
N GLY A 128 11.82 -6.85 9.04
CA GLY A 128 12.53 -6.79 7.76
C GLY A 128 11.68 -6.37 6.55
N ILE A 129 10.35 -6.36 6.68
CA ILE A 129 9.41 -6.01 5.59
C ILE A 129 9.68 -4.60 5.06
N GLY A 130 9.87 -3.61 5.95
CA GLY A 130 10.18 -2.25 5.54
C GLY A 130 11.50 -2.17 4.75
N GLY A 131 12.50 -2.96 5.14
CA GLY A 131 13.77 -3.06 4.41
C GLY A 131 13.59 -3.68 3.02
N SER A 132 12.93 -4.83 2.92
CA SER A 132 12.75 -5.54 1.65
C SER A 132 11.90 -4.74 0.65
N PHE A 133 10.75 -4.22 1.07
CA PHE A 133 9.90 -3.40 0.19
C PHE A 133 10.52 -2.03 -0.09
N GLY A 134 11.14 -1.41 0.90
CA GLY A 134 11.85 -0.13 0.73
C GLY A 134 12.97 -0.25 -0.30
N PHE A 135 13.83 -1.26 -0.16
CA PHE A 135 14.91 -1.52 -1.11
C PHE A 135 14.39 -1.81 -2.51
N SER A 136 13.37 -2.68 -2.63
CA SER A 136 12.75 -3.01 -3.92
C SER A 136 12.14 -1.77 -4.59
N THR A 137 11.52 -0.89 -3.80
CA THR A 137 10.95 0.37 -4.28
C THR A 137 12.04 1.31 -4.78
N VAL A 138 13.14 1.47 -4.03
CA VAL A 138 14.28 2.31 -4.43
C VAL A 138 14.88 1.81 -5.75
N ILE A 139 15.09 0.50 -5.88
CA ILE A 139 15.58 -0.10 -7.14
C ILE A 139 14.60 0.14 -8.28
N ALA A 140 13.31 -0.10 -8.08
CA ALA A 140 12.31 0.10 -9.12
C ALA A 140 12.26 1.56 -9.61
N VAL A 141 12.34 2.52 -8.68
CA VAL A 141 12.42 3.95 -9.01
C VAL A 141 13.70 4.26 -9.77
N LEU A 142 14.85 3.76 -9.33
CA LEU A 142 16.14 3.97 -10.00
C LEU A 142 16.11 3.44 -11.43
N ILE A 143 15.65 2.20 -11.63
CA ILE A 143 15.50 1.59 -12.95
C ILE A 143 14.57 2.44 -13.83
N GLY A 144 13.42 2.89 -13.29
CA GLY A 144 12.49 3.76 -14.01
C GLY A 144 13.14 5.07 -14.46
N VAL A 145 13.87 5.74 -13.57
CA VAL A 145 14.58 7.00 -13.89
C VAL A 145 15.64 6.78 -14.96
N VAL A 146 16.41 5.69 -14.89
CA VAL A 146 17.44 5.35 -15.88
C VAL A 146 16.81 5.08 -17.25
N ILE A 147 15.74 4.28 -17.32
CA ILE A 147 15.03 3.98 -18.57
C ILE A 147 14.50 5.27 -19.20
N ILE A 148 13.77 6.09 -18.43
CA ILE A 148 13.20 7.35 -18.92
C ILE A 148 14.30 8.27 -19.46
N THR A 149 15.38 8.44 -18.70
CA THR A 149 16.51 9.30 -19.09
C THR A 149 17.17 8.81 -20.37
N LEU A 150 17.44 7.50 -20.47
CA LEU A 150 18.10 6.91 -21.63
C LEU A 150 17.22 6.97 -22.89
N THR A 151 15.93 6.67 -22.76
CA THR A 151 14.97 6.76 -23.87
C THR A 151 14.89 8.18 -24.39
N MET A 152 14.80 9.17 -23.49
CA MET A 152 14.69 10.57 -23.91
C MET A 152 15.99 11.11 -24.48
N TYR A 153 17.13 10.69 -23.93
CA TYR A 153 18.44 10.94 -24.49
C TYR A 153 18.57 10.43 -25.92
N SER A 154 18.20 9.16 -26.16
CA SER A 154 18.22 8.57 -27.50
C SER A 154 17.27 9.28 -28.47
N SER A 155 16.05 9.63 -28.01
CA SER A 155 15.06 10.36 -28.82
C SER A 155 15.57 11.72 -29.28
N VAL A 156 16.23 12.49 -28.40
CA VAL A 156 16.81 13.80 -28.73
C VAL A 156 17.98 13.67 -29.71
N LEU A 157 18.89 12.70 -29.51
CA LEU A 157 20.01 12.50 -30.40
C LEU A 157 19.57 12.09 -31.82
N ASN A 158 18.57 11.22 -31.93
CA ASN A 158 18.06 10.79 -33.23
C ASN A 158 17.42 11.94 -34.04
N ARG A 159 16.98 13.01 -33.37
CA ARG A 159 16.39 14.21 -33.98
C ARG A 159 17.35 15.40 -34.06
N GLN A 160 18.62 15.21 -33.75
CA GLN A 160 19.60 16.31 -33.71
C GLN A 160 19.75 17.01 -35.06
N ARG A 161 19.70 16.27 -36.18
CA ARG A 161 19.74 16.84 -37.54
C ARG A 161 18.54 17.75 -37.81
N ASP A 162 17.33 17.32 -37.42
CA ASP A 162 16.11 18.11 -37.57
C ASP A 162 16.20 19.43 -36.79
N PHE A 163 16.73 19.38 -35.56
CA PHE A 163 16.96 20.58 -34.75
C PHE A 163 18.00 21.52 -35.37
N ALA A 164 19.03 20.98 -36.03
CA ALA A 164 20.02 21.77 -36.74
C ALA A 164 19.42 22.50 -37.96
N VAL A 165 18.56 21.82 -38.74
CA VAL A 165 17.83 22.43 -39.86
C VAL A 165 16.90 23.54 -39.37
N ILE A 166 16.14 23.30 -38.30
CA ILE A 166 15.24 24.30 -37.70
C ILE A 166 16.01 25.52 -37.20
N ARG A 167 17.23 25.34 -36.65
CA ARG A 167 18.12 26.46 -36.30
C ARG A 167 18.65 27.22 -37.52
N ALA A 168 18.95 26.53 -38.61
CA ALA A 168 19.38 27.17 -39.86
C ALA A 168 18.28 28.04 -40.46
N LEU A 169 17.00 27.69 -40.24
CA LEU A 169 15.83 28.48 -40.62
C LEU A 169 15.55 29.66 -39.66
N GLY A 170 16.37 29.87 -38.62
CA GLY A 170 16.28 31.02 -37.71
C GLY A 170 15.66 30.75 -36.34
N ALA A 171 15.36 29.49 -35.99
CA ALA A 171 14.82 29.17 -34.66
C ALA A 171 15.84 29.40 -33.55
N ARG A 172 15.36 29.89 -32.40
CA ARG A 172 16.17 30.15 -31.21
C ARG A 172 16.41 28.85 -30.44
N LYS A 173 17.45 28.85 -29.60
CA LYS A 173 17.72 27.72 -28.68
C LYS A 173 16.51 27.41 -27.78
N GLY A 174 15.77 28.44 -27.36
CA GLY A 174 14.56 28.30 -26.54
C GLY A 174 13.42 27.55 -27.24
N ASP A 175 13.29 27.70 -28.56
CA ASP A 175 12.23 27.05 -29.33
C ASP A 175 12.44 25.52 -29.36
N ILE A 176 13.70 25.09 -29.52
CA ILE A 176 14.05 23.66 -29.46
C ILE A 176 13.84 23.11 -28.04
N VAL A 177 14.22 23.88 -27.00
CA VAL A 177 13.99 23.49 -25.61
C VAL A 177 12.49 23.27 -25.37
N LEU A 178 11.65 24.18 -25.82
CA LEU A 178 10.21 24.08 -25.65
C LEU A 178 9.62 22.86 -26.37
N ILE A 179 10.07 22.56 -27.59
CA ILE A 179 9.65 21.38 -28.35
C ILE A 179 9.98 20.10 -27.56
N VAL A 180 11.22 19.97 -27.08
CA VAL A 180 11.67 18.78 -26.36
C VAL A 180 10.95 18.63 -25.03
N LEU A 181 10.78 19.71 -24.27
CA LEU A 181 10.04 19.68 -22.99
C LEU A 181 8.57 19.33 -23.20
N THR A 182 7.94 19.83 -24.26
CA THR A 182 6.54 19.50 -24.59
C THR A 182 6.41 18.02 -24.96
N GLN A 183 7.33 17.47 -25.75
CA GLN A 183 7.34 16.04 -26.06
C GLN A 183 7.52 15.18 -24.81
N ALA A 184 8.45 15.54 -23.93
CA ALA A 184 8.67 14.86 -22.66
C ALA A 184 7.41 14.88 -21.78
N PHE A 185 6.76 16.04 -21.69
CA PHE A 185 5.53 16.21 -20.94
C PHE A 185 4.40 15.33 -21.49
N LEU A 186 4.19 15.32 -22.81
CA LEU A 186 3.15 14.50 -23.43
C LEU A 186 3.40 13.00 -23.25
N ILE A 187 4.65 12.55 -23.43
CA ILE A 187 5.02 11.15 -23.24
C ILE A 187 4.85 10.73 -21.78
N SER A 188 5.29 11.56 -20.82
CA SER A 188 5.10 11.28 -19.40
C SER A 188 3.63 11.26 -19.00
N LEU A 189 2.81 12.17 -19.53
CA LEU A 189 1.36 12.16 -19.29
C LEU A 189 0.70 10.87 -19.80
N MET A 190 1.04 10.42 -21.01
CA MET A 190 0.54 9.14 -21.54
C MET A 190 0.99 7.95 -20.70
N GLY A 191 2.26 7.93 -20.28
CA GLY A 191 2.79 6.89 -19.41
C GLY A 191 2.10 6.84 -18.03
N ILE A 192 1.81 8.01 -17.45
CA ILE A 192 1.08 8.13 -16.19
C ILE A 192 -0.35 7.61 -16.33
N LEU A 193 -1.06 7.99 -17.40
CA LEU A 193 -2.41 7.52 -17.68
C LEU A 193 -2.45 5.99 -17.83
N LEU A 194 -1.54 5.42 -18.62
CA LEU A 194 -1.46 3.98 -18.81
C LEU A 194 -1.05 3.25 -17.52
N GLY A 195 -0.09 3.79 -16.78
CA GLY A 195 0.36 3.23 -15.50
C GLY A 195 -0.75 3.20 -14.46
N PHE A 196 -1.51 4.29 -14.31
CA PHE A 196 -2.67 4.30 -13.41
C PHE A 196 -3.81 3.41 -13.88
N LEU A 197 -4.02 3.28 -15.19
CA LEU A 197 -5.00 2.34 -15.73
C LEU A 197 -4.63 0.90 -15.35
N LEU A 198 -3.38 0.48 -15.55
CA LEU A 198 -2.88 -0.84 -15.16
C LEU A 198 -2.95 -1.04 -13.65
N LEU A 199 -2.59 -0.02 -12.86
CA LEU A 199 -2.72 -0.05 -11.41
C LEU A 199 -4.17 -0.27 -10.99
N SER A 200 -5.13 0.43 -11.60
CA SER A 200 -6.56 0.29 -11.29
C SER A 200 -7.08 -1.13 -11.60
N PHE A 201 -6.60 -1.75 -12.69
CA PHE A 201 -6.90 -3.13 -13.02
C PHE A 201 -6.35 -4.10 -11.97
N LEU A 202 -5.09 -3.90 -11.58
CA LEU A 202 -4.46 -4.69 -10.52
C LEU A 202 -5.20 -4.57 -9.18
N PHE A 203 -5.61 -3.36 -8.80
CA PHE A 203 -6.40 -3.15 -7.59
C PHE A 203 -7.70 -3.94 -7.66
N ARG A 204 -8.46 -3.84 -8.76
CA ARG A 204 -9.71 -4.57 -8.96
C ARG A 204 -9.51 -6.09 -8.88
N ALA A 205 -8.46 -6.61 -9.51
CA ALA A 205 -8.12 -8.04 -9.47
C ALA A 205 -7.78 -8.52 -8.05
N THR A 206 -7.24 -7.64 -7.21
CA THR A 206 -6.70 -7.99 -5.89
C THR A 206 -7.68 -7.74 -4.73
N LEU A 207 -8.80 -7.02 -4.97
CA LEU A 207 -9.82 -6.67 -3.95
C LEU A 207 -10.29 -7.86 -3.07
N ASN A 208 -10.46 -9.02 -3.69
CA ASN A 208 -10.94 -10.25 -3.05
C ASN A 208 -9.81 -11.24 -2.71
N SER A 209 -8.55 -10.83 -2.82
CA SER A 209 -7.42 -11.67 -2.42
C SER A 209 -7.00 -11.40 -0.98
N ALA A 210 -6.18 -12.32 -0.44
CA ALA A 210 -5.53 -12.15 0.85
C ALA A 210 -4.42 -11.06 0.83
N ILE A 211 -4.05 -10.54 -0.35
CA ILE A 211 -3.02 -9.51 -0.49
C ILE A 211 -3.61 -8.17 0.00
N PRO A 212 -3.04 -7.53 1.03
CA PRO A 212 -3.47 -6.22 1.47
C PRO A 212 -3.08 -5.18 0.41
N SER A 213 -4.05 -4.80 -0.43
CA SER A 213 -3.89 -3.72 -1.40
C SER A 213 -4.44 -2.43 -0.83
N TYR A 214 -3.57 -1.55 -0.35
CA TYR A 214 -3.93 -0.21 0.08
C TYR A 214 -3.05 0.82 -0.62
N TYR A 215 -3.69 1.81 -1.22
CA TYR A 215 -3.00 2.92 -1.88
C TYR A 215 -3.64 4.23 -1.42
N PRO A 216 -2.97 4.97 -0.52
CA PRO A 216 -3.52 6.22 0.00
C PRO A 216 -3.77 7.22 -1.13
N THR A 217 -4.89 7.94 -1.10
CA THR A 217 -5.30 8.86 -2.17
C THR A 217 -4.36 10.04 -2.40
N PHE A 218 -3.52 10.38 -1.41
CA PHE A 218 -2.50 11.43 -1.52
C PHE A 218 -1.21 10.97 -2.22
N ILE A 219 -0.96 9.66 -2.36
CA ILE A 219 0.23 9.11 -3.03
C ILE A 219 0.17 9.23 -4.57
N PRO A 220 -0.93 8.90 -5.27
CA PRO A 220 -1.00 9.02 -6.73
C PRO A 220 -0.56 10.38 -7.30
N PRO A 221 -1.02 11.55 -6.78
CA PRO A 221 -0.55 12.82 -7.31
C PRO A 221 0.95 13.04 -7.10
N ILE A 222 1.53 12.52 -6.00
CA ILE A 222 2.98 12.58 -5.75
C ILE A 222 3.74 11.75 -6.79
N HIS A 223 3.30 10.51 -7.05
CA HIS A 223 3.93 9.67 -8.07
C HIS A 223 3.83 10.29 -9.47
N ALA A 224 2.65 10.83 -9.84
CA ALA A 224 2.47 11.53 -11.10
C ALA A 224 3.43 12.71 -11.25
N LEU A 225 3.54 13.54 -10.20
CA LEU A 225 4.46 14.68 -10.17
C LEU A 225 5.91 14.22 -10.31
N LEU A 226 6.34 13.21 -9.56
CA LEU A 226 7.71 12.68 -9.63
C LEU A 226 8.03 12.13 -11.02
N THR A 227 7.10 11.41 -11.66
CA THR A 227 7.30 10.90 -13.03
C THR A 227 7.49 12.04 -14.03
N ILE A 228 6.69 13.11 -13.96
CA ILE A 228 6.85 14.29 -14.82
C ILE A 228 8.20 14.94 -14.54
N LEU A 229 8.56 15.16 -13.27
CA LEU A 229 9.82 15.79 -12.89
C LEU A 229 11.03 15.01 -13.41
N PHE A 230 11.06 13.68 -13.23
CA PHE A 230 12.16 12.84 -13.73
C PHE A 230 12.24 12.82 -15.25
N SER A 231 11.10 12.82 -15.95
CA SER A 231 11.06 12.89 -17.41
C SER A 231 11.61 14.22 -17.93
N LEU A 232 11.19 15.34 -17.34
CA LEU A 232 11.70 16.67 -17.68
C LEU A 232 13.18 16.81 -17.35
N PHE A 233 13.62 16.30 -16.20
CA PHE A 233 15.02 16.33 -15.78
C PHE A 233 15.93 15.54 -16.73
N GLY A 234 15.54 14.31 -17.10
CA GLY A 234 16.26 13.50 -18.09
C GLY A 234 16.34 14.18 -19.46
N SER A 235 15.24 14.80 -19.88
CA SER A 235 15.16 15.56 -21.15
C SER A 235 16.07 16.78 -21.15
N PHE A 236 16.12 17.51 -20.04
CA PHE A 236 16.98 18.67 -19.87
C PHE A 236 18.47 18.30 -19.93
N PHE A 237 18.88 17.20 -19.30
CA PHE A 237 20.26 16.70 -19.39
C PHE A 237 20.64 16.28 -20.81
N ALA A 238 19.74 15.58 -21.50
CA ALA A 238 19.93 15.22 -22.90
C ALA A 238 20.12 16.46 -23.78
N LEU A 239 19.27 17.46 -23.59
CA LEU A 239 19.29 18.69 -24.36
C LEU A 239 20.57 19.51 -24.10
N ARG A 240 21.05 19.58 -22.85
CA ARG A 240 22.34 20.23 -22.54
C ARG A 240 23.51 19.64 -23.31
N LYS A 241 23.51 18.32 -23.53
CA LYS A 241 24.55 17.64 -24.31
C LYS A 241 24.35 17.84 -25.81
N ALA A 242 23.12 17.73 -26.30
CA ALA A 242 22.79 17.93 -27.72
C ALA A 242 23.05 19.36 -28.20
N LEU A 243 22.77 20.39 -27.37
CA LEU A 243 22.99 21.80 -27.72
C LEU A 243 24.46 22.24 -27.61
N LYS A 244 25.31 21.44 -26.96
CA LYS A 244 26.78 21.65 -26.92
C LYS A 244 27.47 21.11 -28.18
N ALA A 245 26.82 20.26 -28.97
CA ALA A 245 27.34 19.84 -30.26
C ALA A 245 27.25 21.02 -31.25
N GLU A 246 28.37 21.34 -31.88
CA GLU A 246 28.49 22.52 -32.73
C GLU A 246 27.63 22.42 -33.99
N PRO A 247 26.96 23.50 -34.43
CA PRO A 247 26.14 23.49 -35.65
C PRO A 247 26.90 23.07 -36.91
N ALA A 248 28.21 23.32 -36.93
CA ALA A 248 29.09 23.01 -38.07
C ALA A 248 29.32 21.49 -38.26
N SER A 249 29.07 20.66 -37.23
CA SER A 249 29.30 19.21 -37.33
C SER A 249 28.24 18.46 -38.13
N VAL A 250 27.23 19.16 -38.68
CA VAL A 250 26.17 18.55 -39.50
C VAL A 250 26.54 18.56 -41.00
N PHE A 251 27.58 19.33 -41.38
CA PHE A 251 28.06 19.43 -42.76
C PHE A 251 29.32 18.60 -43.05
N HIS A 252 29.75 17.76 -42.10
CA HIS A 252 30.86 16.81 -42.25
C HIS A 252 30.43 15.40 -41.86
#